data_AF-A0A9D6UL52-F1
#
_entry.id   AF-A0A9D6UL52-F1
#
_cell.length_a   1.000
_cell.length_b   1.000
_cell.length_c   1.000
_cell.angle_alpha   90.00
_cell.angle_beta   90.00
_cell.angle_gamma   90.00
#
_symmetry.space_group_name_H-M   'P 1'
#
loop_
_entity.id
_entity.type
_entity.pdbx_description
1 polymer ?
#
loop_
_entity_poly.entity_id
_entity_poly.type
_entity_poly.pdbx_seq_one_letter_code
_entity_poly.pdbx_strand_id
1 'polypeptide(L)'
;MKRLLIIFFILLLSANCAAYLKQDEPNKKHYLQSHALFNEKKYAEAAAGFRSFVEKYPDDELADDAQYFFAYTLSYYDNKDKDYEKALAEFKRLIVKYPRSYWIKDAKQAIAQTEEILKLKDEANYLKLENEKLKLDIKKLMRTDIEIEKKRKKIK
;
A
#
# COMPACT_ATOMS: atom_id res chain seq x y z
N MET A 1 48.65 -18.47 35.09
CA MET A 1 48.54 -17.08 34.61
C MET A 1 48.01 -16.99 33.17
N LYS A 2 48.62 -17.64 32.16
CA LYS A 2 48.13 -17.61 30.76
C LYS A 2 46.68 -18.10 30.56
N ARG A 3 46.26 -19.16 31.28
CA ARG A 3 44.87 -19.68 31.22
C ARG A 3 43.82 -18.72 31.81
N LEU A 4 44.17 -17.94 32.84
CA LEU A 4 43.27 -16.91 33.40
C LEU A 4 43.11 -15.71 32.45
N LEU A 5 44.17 -15.32 31.74
CA LEU A 5 44.12 -14.24 30.75
C LEU A 5 43.21 -14.55 29.56
N ILE A 6 43.17 -15.81 29.11
CA ILE A 6 42.30 -16.24 28.01
C ILE A 6 40.83 -16.20 28.42
N ILE A 7 40.50 -16.65 29.63
CA ILE A 7 39.13 -16.60 30.16
C ILE A 7 38.66 -15.15 30.31
N PHE A 8 39.53 -14.26 30.77
CA PHE A 8 39.24 -12.82 30.88
C PHE A 8 38.97 -12.18 29.52
N PHE A 9 39.71 -12.56 28.47
CA PHE A 9 39.52 -12.07 27.10
C PHE A 9 38.21 -12.58 26.46
N ILE A 10 37.82 -13.83 26.74
CA ILE A 10 36.54 -14.41 26.29
C ILE A 10 35.35 -13.74 27.00
N LEU A 11 35.48 -13.44 28.29
CA LEU A 11 34.45 -12.72 29.04
C LEU A 11 34.27 -11.28 28.54
N LEU A 12 35.37 -10.60 28.18
CA LEU A 12 35.33 -9.28 27.55
C LEU A 12 34.67 -9.33 26.15
N LEU A 13 34.95 -10.35 25.34
CA LEU A 13 34.30 -10.57 24.05
C LEU A 13 32.79 -10.84 24.19
N SER A 14 32.36 -11.63 25.19
CA SER A 14 30.94 -11.89 25.46
C SER A 14 30.19 -10.66 25.99
N ALA A 15 30.84 -9.85 26.83
CA ALA A 15 30.28 -8.60 27.33
C ALA A 15 30.15 -7.56 26.20
N ASN A 16 31.13 -7.51 25.29
CA ASN A 16 31.08 -6.64 24.12
C ASN A 16 30.01 -7.12 23.11
N CYS A 17 29.81 -8.44 22.98
CA CYS A 17 28.77 -9.03 22.13
C CYS A 17 27.35 -8.68 22.61
N ALA A 18 27.09 -8.77 23.92
CA ALA A 18 25.80 -8.42 24.50
C ALA A 18 25.48 -6.91 24.42
N ALA A 19 26.51 -6.06 24.45
CA ALA A 19 26.37 -4.62 24.26
C ALA A 19 26.11 -4.25 22.79
N TYR A 20 26.74 -4.94 21.83
CA TYR A 20 26.53 -4.77 20.39
C TYR A 20 25.09 -5.14 19.97
N LEU A 21 24.52 -6.19 20.59
CA LEU A 21 23.14 -6.65 20.31
C LEU A 21 22.04 -5.73 20.84
N LYS A 22 22.38 -4.74 21.65
CA LYS A 22 21.42 -3.83 22.31
C LYS A 22 21.45 -2.41 21.76
N GLN A 23 22.21 -2.18 20.69
CA GLN A 23 22.32 -0.88 20.06
C GLN A 23 20.99 -0.51 19.39
N ASP A 24 20.50 0.69 19.68
CA ASP A 24 19.26 1.24 19.17
C ASP A 24 19.48 1.59 17.68
N GLU A 25 19.36 0.57 16.81
CA GLU A 25 19.64 0.69 15.38
C GLU A 25 18.65 1.70 14.75
N PRO A 26 19.11 2.85 14.19
CA PRO A 26 18.24 3.95 13.76
C PRO A 26 17.19 3.57 12.70
N ASN A 27 17.55 2.64 11.83
CA ASN A 27 16.67 1.92 10.91
C ASN A 27 15.50 1.25 11.68
N LYS A 28 15.76 0.34 12.63
CA LYS A 28 14.74 -0.38 13.40
C LYS A 28 13.80 0.58 14.10
N LYS A 29 14.33 1.64 14.71
CA LYS A 29 13.51 2.70 15.31
C LYS A 29 12.61 3.38 14.28
N HIS A 30 13.12 3.72 13.09
CA HIS A 30 12.36 4.33 12.01
C HIS A 30 11.24 3.40 11.49
N TYR A 31 11.52 2.10 11.35
CA TYR A 31 10.52 1.09 10.99
C TYR A 31 9.42 0.99 12.04
N LEU A 32 9.78 0.86 13.32
CA LEU A 32 8.83 0.75 14.43
C LEU A 32 7.97 2.03 14.56
N GLN A 33 8.55 3.20 14.33
CA GLN A 33 7.79 4.45 14.29
C GLN A 33 6.75 4.47 13.16
N SER A 34 7.10 3.97 11.98
CA SER A 34 6.18 3.88 10.84
C SER A 34 5.01 2.94 11.14
N HIS A 35 5.28 1.82 11.82
CA HIS A 35 4.25 0.92 12.35
C HIS A 35 3.37 1.56 13.42
N ALA A 36 3.95 2.31 14.35
CA ALA A 36 3.17 3.02 15.37
C ALA A 36 2.21 4.03 14.72
N LEU A 37 2.67 4.78 13.71
CA LEU A 37 1.83 5.70 12.94
C LEU A 37 0.67 4.96 12.24
N PHE A 38 0.93 3.77 11.69
CA PHE A 38 -0.12 2.93 11.10
C PHE A 38 -1.19 2.57 12.14
N ASN A 39 -0.77 2.14 13.33
CA ASN A 39 -1.68 1.79 14.43
C ASN A 39 -2.45 2.99 14.98
N GLU A 40 -1.87 4.18 14.91
CA GLU A 40 -2.53 5.47 15.19
C GLU A 40 -3.46 5.94 14.07
N LYS A 41 -3.66 5.14 13.01
CA LYS A 41 -4.45 5.45 11.81
C LYS A 41 -3.91 6.62 10.99
N LYS A 42 -2.66 7.02 11.22
CA LYS A 42 -1.94 8.04 10.45
C LYS A 42 -1.30 7.40 9.22
N TYR A 43 -2.17 6.95 8.30
CA TYR A 43 -1.75 6.11 7.18
C TYR A 43 -0.82 6.83 6.19
N ALA A 44 -1.00 8.14 5.99
CA ALA A 44 -0.13 8.92 5.11
C ALA A 44 1.30 9.01 5.67
N GLU A 45 1.44 9.30 6.96
CA GLU A 45 2.73 9.37 7.64
C GLU A 45 3.38 7.99 7.75
N ALA A 46 2.60 6.93 8.02
CA ALA A 46 3.08 5.56 8.03
C ALA A 46 3.63 5.15 6.66
N ALA A 47 2.88 5.39 5.58
CA ALA A 47 3.31 5.09 4.21
C ALA A 47 4.58 5.87 3.84
N ALA A 48 4.67 7.15 4.23
CA ALA A 48 5.88 7.96 4.02
C ALA A 48 7.08 7.42 4.81
N GLY A 49 6.86 6.97 6.04
CA GLY A 49 7.87 6.34 6.89
C GLY A 49 8.42 5.05 6.29
N PHE A 50 7.55 4.11 5.91
CA PHE A 50 7.94 2.86 5.26
C PHE A 50 8.64 3.09 3.91
N ARG A 51 8.12 4.02 3.10
CA ARG A 51 8.78 4.41 1.85
C ARG A 51 10.19 4.94 2.10
N SER A 52 10.36 5.86 3.05
CA SER A 52 11.68 6.38 3.38
C SER A 52 12.60 5.29 3.91
N PHE A 53 12.08 4.27 4.60
CA PHE A 53 12.87 3.15 5.07
C PHE A 53 13.45 2.37 3.88
N VAL A 54 12.61 1.94 2.93
CA VAL A 54 13.07 1.14 1.78
C VAL A 54 13.97 1.90 0.81
N GLU A 55 13.87 3.23 0.79
CA GLU A 55 14.77 4.11 0.02
C GLU A 55 16.15 4.26 0.69
N LYS A 56 16.21 4.33 2.02
CA LYS A 56 17.44 4.57 2.78
C LYS A 56 18.18 3.28 3.16
N TYR A 57 17.43 2.23 3.47
CA TYR A 57 17.94 0.97 3.99
C TYR A 57 17.44 -0.20 3.12
N PRO A 58 17.80 -0.24 1.82
CA PRO A 58 17.26 -1.24 0.90
C PRO A 58 17.76 -2.66 1.15
N ASP A 59 18.89 -2.84 1.85
CA ASP A 59 19.52 -4.14 2.13
C ASP A 59 19.34 -4.56 3.60
N ASP A 60 18.51 -3.83 4.34
CA ASP A 60 18.23 -4.07 5.74
C ASP A 60 17.42 -5.36 5.97
N GLU A 61 17.56 -5.96 7.15
CA GLU A 61 16.76 -7.13 7.53
C GLU A 61 15.25 -6.84 7.59
N LEU A 62 14.86 -5.56 7.74
CA LEU A 62 13.46 -5.11 7.72
C LEU A 62 13.06 -4.46 6.39
N ALA A 63 13.90 -4.48 5.36
CA ALA A 63 13.62 -3.79 4.10
C ALA A 63 12.45 -4.40 3.33
N ASP A 64 12.31 -5.72 3.39
CA ASP A 64 11.20 -6.45 2.77
C ASP A 64 9.90 -6.26 3.55
N ASP A 65 9.96 -6.31 4.88
CA ASP A 65 8.91 -5.90 5.80
C ASP A 65 8.39 -4.49 5.48
N ALA A 66 9.28 -3.51 5.44
CA ALA A 66 8.93 -2.12 5.15
C ALA A 66 8.31 -1.98 3.75
N GLN A 67 8.81 -2.72 2.76
CA GLN A 67 8.25 -2.73 1.41
C GLN A 67 6.82 -3.30 1.39
N TYR A 68 6.57 -4.37 2.14
CA TYR A 68 5.24 -4.95 2.29
C TYR A 68 4.29 -3.97 2.95
N PHE A 69 4.67 -3.43 4.11
CA PHE A 69 3.80 -2.52 4.87
C PHE A 69 3.59 -1.18 4.18
N PHE A 70 4.53 -0.72 3.35
CA PHE A 70 4.30 0.42 2.48
C PHE A 70 3.13 0.15 1.52
N ALA A 71 3.19 -0.96 0.77
CA ALA A 71 2.14 -1.36 -0.16
C ALA A 71 0.81 -1.61 0.56
N TYR A 72 0.85 -2.33 1.69
CA TYR A 72 -0.32 -2.61 2.51
C TYR A 72 -1.03 -1.34 2.98
N THR A 73 -0.27 -0.36 3.49
CA THR A 73 -0.82 0.93 3.95
C THR A 73 -1.50 1.69 2.82
N LEU A 74 -0.94 1.65 1.60
CA LEU A 74 -1.54 2.27 0.42
C LEU A 74 -2.86 1.61 0.02
N SER A 75 -3.04 0.31 0.24
CA SER A 75 -4.29 -0.40 -0.06
C SER A 75 -5.26 -0.52 1.13
N TYR A 76 -4.88 -0.03 2.30
CA TYR A 76 -5.60 -0.31 3.54
C TYR A 76 -7.03 0.24 3.50
N TYR A 77 -8.01 -0.55 3.92
CA TYR A 77 -9.43 -0.24 3.70
C TYR A 77 -9.86 1.08 4.37
N ASP A 78 -9.33 1.35 5.58
CA ASP A 78 -9.61 2.56 6.37
C ASP A 78 -8.77 3.77 5.94
N ASN A 79 -7.79 3.57 5.06
CA ASN A 79 -7.05 4.67 4.45
C ASN A 79 -7.97 5.38 3.43
N LYS A 80 -8.24 6.67 3.67
CA LYS A 80 -9.06 7.50 2.78
C LYS A 80 -8.33 7.86 1.49
N ASP A 81 -7.01 7.94 1.57
CA ASP A 81 -6.11 8.26 0.46
C ASP A 81 -5.52 6.98 -0.15
N LYS A 82 -6.24 5.86 -0.02
CA LYS A 82 -5.81 4.58 -0.58
C LYS A 82 -5.64 4.66 -2.09
N ASP A 83 -4.54 4.09 -2.55
CA ASP A 83 -4.08 4.09 -3.93
C ASP A 83 -3.74 2.63 -4.29
N TYR A 84 -4.74 1.94 -4.84
CA TYR A 84 -4.65 0.53 -5.19
C TYR A 84 -3.66 0.30 -6.34
N GLU A 85 -3.60 1.23 -7.28
CA GLU A 85 -2.69 1.21 -8.42
C GLU A 85 -1.23 1.24 -7.94
N LYS A 86 -0.91 2.13 -6.99
CA LYS A 86 0.42 2.22 -6.37
C LYS A 86 0.70 1.04 -5.44
N ALA A 87 -0.28 0.61 -4.63
CA ALA A 87 -0.13 -0.56 -3.77
C ALA A 87 0.24 -1.82 -4.59
N LEU A 88 -0.45 -2.04 -5.71
CA LEU A 88 -0.17 -3.14 -6.64
C LEU A 88 1.27 -3.10 -7.15
N ALA A 89 1.74 -1.92 -7.55
CA ALA A 89 3.11 -1.74 -8.05
C ALA A 89 4.15 -2.07 -6.96
N GLU A 90 3.91 -1.64 -5.72
CA GLU A 90 4.83 -1.86 -4.60
C GLU A 90 4.81 -3.30 -4.07
N PHE A 91 3.67 -4.01 -4.11
CA PHE A 91 3.63 -5.46 -3.87
C PHE A 91 4.40 -6.24 -4.94
N LYS A 92 4.26 -5.86 -6.21
CA LYS A 92 5.05 -6.46 -7.31
C LYS A 92 6.54 -6.19 -7.12
N ARG A 93 6.91 -4.98 -6.67
CA ARG A 93 8.30 -4.62 -6.33
C ARG A 93 8.86 -5.52 -5.24
N LEU A 94 8.09 -5.84 -4.20
CA LEU A 94 8.53 -6.77 -3.14
C LEU A 94 8.93 -8.12 -3.72
N ILE A 95 8.13 -8.71 -4.61
CA ILE A 95 8.41 -10.02 -5.21
C ILE A 95 9.71 -10.01 -6.02
N VAL A 96 9.96 -8.91 -6.74
CA VAL A 96 11.16 -8.78 -7.58
C VAL A 96 12.41 -8.49 -6.75
N LYS A 97 12.32 -7.54 -5.80
CA LYS A 97 13.47 -7.05 -5.04
C LYS A 97 13.84 -7.96 -3.87
N TYR A 98 12.84 -8.56 -3.21
CA TYR A 98 13.02 -9.40 -2.03
C TYR A 98 12.41 -10.80 -2.25
N PRO A 99 12.91 -11.59 -3.22
CA PRO A 99 12.30 -12.87 -3.62
C PRO A 99 12.30 -13.95 -2.54
N ARG A 100 13.05 -13.75 -1.45
CA ARG A 100 13.10 -14.64 -0.27
C ARG A 100 12.33 -14.09 0.93
N SER A 101 11.58 -12.99 0.75
CA SER A 101 10.82 -12.36 1.83
C SER A 101 9.77 -13.33 2.40
N TYR A 102 9.56 -13.23 3.72
CA TYR A 102 8.44 -13.89 4.40
C TYR A 102 7.09 -13.50 3.79
N TRP A 103 6.97 -12.26 3.30
CA TRP A 103 5.73 -11.66 2.79
C TRP A 103 5.38 -12.04 1.35
N ILE A 104 6.15 -12.91 0.67
CA ILE A 104 5.91 -13.25 -0.74
C ILE A 104 4.51 -13.83 -0.97
N LYS A 105 4.05 -14.71 -0.07
CA LYS A 105 2.73 -15.34 -0.19
C LYS A 105 1.62 -14.31 -0.04
N ASP A 106 1.71 -13.47 1.00
CA ASP A 106 0.71 -12.44 1.29
C ASP A 106 0.71 -11.35 0.22
N ALA A 107 1.88 -10.95 -0.29
CA ALA A 107 2.00 -10.01 -1.40
C ALA A 107 1.34 -10.55 -2.68
N LYS A 108 1.50 -11.84 -3.01
CA LYS A 108 0.81 -12.46 -4.16
C LYS A 108 -0.70 -12.45 -4.00
N GLN A 109 -1.19 -12.74 -2.79
CA GLN A 109 -2.61 -12.66 -2.49
C GLN A 109 -3.12 -11.21 -2.60
N ALA A 110 -2.38 -10.26 -2.03
CA ALA A 110 -2.72 -8.84 -2.10
C ALA A 110 -2.71 -8.32 -3.54
N ILE A 111 -1.78 -8.77 -4.39
CA ILE A 111 -1.75 -8.47 -5.83
C ILE A 111 -3.04 -8.91 -6.50
N ALA A 112 -3.45 -10.18 -6.32
CA ALA A 112 -4.67 -10.70 -6.94
C ALA A 112 -5.92 -9.91 -6.49
N GLN A 113 -6.04 -9.64 -5.19
CA GLN A 113 -7.13 -8.84 -4.64
C GLN A 113 -7.12 -7.41 -5.18
N THR A 114 -5.95 -6.79 -5.27
CA THR A 114 -5.81 -5.41 -5.76
C THR A 114 -6.14 -5.32 -7.25
N GLU A 115 -5.72 -6.30 -8.06
CA GLU A 115 -6.07 -6.39 -9.49
C GLU A 115 -7.59 -6.56 -9.69
N GLU A 116 -8.25 -7.38 -8.86
CA GLU A 116 -9.71 -7.53 -8.89
C GLU A 116 -10.42 -6.22 -8.52
N ILE A 117 -9.98 -5.54 -7.46
CA ILE A 117 -10.54 -4.24 -7.04
C ILE A 117 -10.41 -3.21 -8.16
N LEU A 118 -9.25 -3.13 -8.81
CA LEU A 118 -9.02 -2.18 -9.91
C LEU A 118 -9.93 -2.49 -11.10
N LYS A 119 -10.08 -3.76 -11.48
CA LYS A 119 -11.01 -4.18 -12.53
C LYS A 119 -12.45 -3.76 -12.22
N LEU A 120 -12.92 -4.00 -10.99
CA LEU A 120 -14.27 -3.63 -10.57
C LEU A 120 -14.47 -2.10 -10.54
N LYS A 121 -13.44 -1.34 -10.16
CA LYS A 121 -13.45 0.13 -10.17
C LYS A 121 -13.58 0.66 -11.60
N ASP A 122 -12.85 0.08 -12.55
CA ASP A 122 -12.94 0.44 -13.97
C ASP A 122 -14.32 0.13 -14.56
N GLU A 123 -14.88 -1.04 -14.24
CA GLU A 123 -16.23 -1.43 -14.64
C GLU A 123 -17.29 -0.49 -14.05
N ALA A 124 -17.19 -0.16 -12.76
CA ALA A 124 -18.09 0.78 -12.10
C ALA A 124 -18.03 2.18 -12.73
N ASN A 125 -16.83 2.64 -13.10
CA ASN A 125 -16.64 3.91 -13.77
C ASN A 125 -17.28 3.91 -15.17
N TYR A 126 -17.10 2.84 -15.93
CA TYR A 126 -17.73 2.65 -17.24
C TYR A 126 -19.27 2.70 -17.13
N LEU A 127 -19.85 1.90 -16.24
CA LEU A 127 -21.30 1.86 -16.03
C LEU A 127 -21.85 3.21 -15.56
N LYS A 128 -21.11 3.94 -14.73
CA LYS A 128 -21.50 5.29 -14.30
C LYS A 128 -21.56 6.25 -15.49
N LEU A 129 -20.56 6.22 -16.37
CA LEU A 129 -20.53 7.05 -17.57
C LEU A 129 -21.68 6.71 -18.53
N GLU A 130 -21.94 5.42 -18.74
CA GLU A 130 -23.05 4.95 -19.57
C GLU A 130 -24.40 5.41 -19.02
N ASN A 131 -24.61 5.31 -17.70
CA ASN A 131 -25.83 5.80 -17.05
C ASN A 131 -26.04 7.31 -17.25
N GLU A 132 -24.99 8.12 -17.14
CA GLU A 132 -25.10 9.57 -17.40
C GLU A 132 -25.45 9.89 -18.86
N LYS A 133 -24.89 9.13 -19.81
CA LYS A 133 -25.25 9.24 -21.23
C LYS A 133 -26.71 8.88 -21.48
N LEU A 134 -27.18 7.77 -20.90
CA LEU A 134 -28.57 7.33 -21.02
C LEU A 134 -29.54 8.35 -20.43
N LYS A 135 -29.24 8.95 -19.27
CA LYS A 135 -30.05 10.03 -18.69
C LYS A 135 -30.17 11.23 -19.64
N LEU A 136 -29.06 11.61 -20.29
CA LEU A 136 -29.06 12.70 -21.26
C LEU A 136 -29.93 12.38 -22.47
N ASP A 137 -29.83 11.16 -22.99
CA ASP A 137 -30.60 10.74 -24.18
C ASP A 137 -32.09 10.62 -23.86
N ILE A 138 -32.47 10.10 -22.70
CA ILE A 138 -33.86 10.11 -22.20
C ILE A 138 -34.39 11.55 -22.15
N LYS A 139 -33.62 12.50 -21.60
CA LYS A 139 -34.02 13.91 -21.53
C LYS A 139 -34.23 14.54 -22.92
N LYS A 140 -33.43 14.16 -23.91
CA LYS A 140 -33.61 14.62 -25.30
C LYS A 140 -34.90 14.05 -25.89
N LEU A 141 -35.12 12.74 -25.75
CA LEU A 141 -36.33 12.07 -26.25
C LEU A 141 -37.60 12.70 -25.67
N MET A 142 -37.64 12.95 -24.36
CA MET A 142 -38.78 13.62 -23.71
C MET A 142 -39.07 15.01 -24.30
N ARG A 143 -38.03 15.79 -24.63
CA ARG A 143 -38.21 17.11 -25.27
C ARG A 143 -38.79 16.96 -26.67
N THR A 144 -38.25 16.01 -27.44
CA THR A 144 -38.74 15.70 -28.79
C THR A 144 -40.20 15.26 -28.76
N ASP A 145 -40.60 14.43 -27.81
CA ASP A 145 -41.99 13.98 -27.65
C ASP A 145 -42.93 15.17 -27.36
N ILE A 146 -42.54 16.06 -26.43
CA ILE A 146 -43.30 17.28 -26.12
C ILE A 146 -43.45 18.18 -27.37
N GLU A 147 -42.39 18.32 -28.16
CA GLU A 147 -42.44 19.11 -29.40
C GLU A 147 -43.36 18.49 -30.46
N ILE A 148 -43.33 17.17 -30.61
CA ILE A 148 -44.20 16.42 -31.52
C ILE A 148 -45.67 16.62 -31.10
N GLU A 149 -45.99 16.49 -29.82
CA GLU A 149 -47.35 16.71 -29.30
C GLU A 149 -47.84 18.15 -29.54
N LYS A 150 -46.98 19.15 -29.32
CA LYS A 150 -47.31 20.56 -29.61
C LYS A 150 -47.61 20.78 -31.09
N LYS A 151 -46.82 20.20 -31.99
CA LYS A 151 -47.06 20.29 -33.45
C LYS A 151 -48.37 19.62 -33.85
N ARG A 152 -48.66 18.43 -33.32
CA ARG A 152 -49.93 17.70 -33.59
C ARG A 152 -51.16 18.51 -33.20
N LYS A 153 -51.11 19.25 -32.09
CA LYS A 153 -52.22 20.13 -31.64
C LYS A 153 -52.44 21.36 -32.53
N LYS A 154 -51.41 21.84 -33.25
CA LYS A 154 -51.54 23.00 -34.15
C LYS A 154 -52.13 22.67 -35.52
N ILE A 155 -52.18 21.39 -35.90
CA ILE A 155 -52.66 20.91 -37.20
C ILE A 155 -54.15 20.49 -37.13
N LYS A 156 -54.69 20.32 -35.93
CA LYS A 156 -56.12 20.09 -35.67
C LYS A 156 -56.81 21.42 -35.42
#